data_AF-L2FN35-F1
#
_entry.id   AF-L2FN35-F1
#
_cell.length_a   1.000
_cell.length_b   1.000
_cell.length_c   1.000
_cell.angle_alpha   90.00
_cell.angle_beta   90.00
_cell.angle_gamma   90.00
#
_symmetry.space_group_name_H-M   'P 1'
#
loop_
_entity.id
_entity.type
_entity.pdbx_description
1 polymer ?
#
loop_
_entity_poly.entity_id
_entity_poly.type
_entity_poly.pdbx_seq_one_letter_code
_entity_poly.pdbx_strand_id
1 'polypeptide(L)'
;MASSIPALKNVVEPAFIVFAFTIGTLINRHRPEYDDDVDACERGSEDSSSRPTSPLLKPGMRVEAAEESRVNSNLLVRFYRTFPFLSEIWYWNLTYWVYQLLRAFSARMIAGNEAVFNRARDHAISILHFERFFGFDIELGVQQYVLNSVPWLMPILAKVYYSHISLGICFIIYTYSFLPPSTFQRIRRTIAMDNVVAFFIVTSWRCMPPRLLPAEYGFIDILHSAQGGGNAWTHNKFQLTIAAMPSLHCGTALFLAWSICRFSPHRPLRLIAPLWPMAMFLTIVATANHFVLDAMVGAMVPVIGWRYNHVILYLKPMQDKVLEGLGLRVPDDERPAPIPKEW
;
A
#
# COMPACT_ATOMS: atom_id res chain seq x y z
N MET A 1 -26.51 -5.17 -27.27
CA MET A 1 -25.11 -4.72 -27.04
C MET A 1 -24.84 -4.58 -25.53
N ALA A 2 -24.86 -5.68 -24.77
CA ALA A 2 -24.79 -5.64 -23.30
C ALA A 2 -23.87 -6.72 -22.70
N SER A 3 -22.72 -6.97 -23.33
CA SER A 3 -21.74 -7.97 -22.88
C SER A 3 -20.31 -7.41 -22.70
N SER A 4 -20.06 -6.14 -23.01
CA SER A 4 -18.72 -5.53 -22.99
C SER A 4 -18.38 -4.73 -21.72
N ILE A 5 -19.37 -4.43 -20.87
CA ILE A 5 -19.20 -3.56 -19.69
C ILE A 5 -18.35 -4.19 -18.56
N PRO A 6 -18.45 -5.49 -18.24
CA PRO A 6 -17.63 -6.11 -17.19
C PRO A 6 -16.15 -6.21 -17.58
N ALA A 7 -15.87 -6.51 -18.85
CA ALA A 7 -14.51 -6.63 -19.37
C ALA A 7 -13.77 -5.29 -19.36
N LEU A 8 -14.48 -4.19 -19.70
CA LEU A 8 -13.89 -2.85 -19.68
C LEU A 8 -13.51 -2.42 -18.26
N LYS A 9 -14.34 -2.70 -17.25
CA LYS A 9 -14.03 -2.39 -15.84
C LYS A 9 -12.78 -3.11 -15.33
N ASN A 10 -12.53 -4.34 -15.78
CA ASN A 10 -11.34 -5.11 -15.40
C ASN A 10 -10.03 -4.57 -16.03
N VAL A 11 -10.11 -3.74 -17.07
CA VAL A 11 -8.96 -3.14 -17.76
C VAL A 11 -8.70 -1.70 -17.31
N VAL A 12 -9.76 -0.95 -16.98
CA VAL A 12 -9.67 0.46 -16.61
C VAL A 12 -8.79 0.70 -15.39
N GLU A 13 -8.90 -0.14 -14.36
CA GLU A 13 -8.16 0.06 -13.11
C GLU A 13 -6.65 -0.26 -13.27
N PRO A 14 -6.23 -1.39 -13.86
CA PRO A 14 -4.82 -1.60 -14.21
C PRO A 14 -4.26 -0.53 -15.16
N ALA A 15 -5.04 -0.11 -16.16
CA ALA A 15 -4.62 0.94 -17.08
C ALA A 15 -4.40 2.28 -16.36
N PHE A 16 -5.30 2.65 -15.42
CA PHE A 16 -5.14 3.83 -14.59
C PHE A 16 -3.87 3.75 -13.73
N ILE A 17 -3.60 2.61 -13.10
CA ILE A 17 -2.41 2.41 -12.26
C ILE A 17 -1.13 2.63 -13.07
N VAL A 18 -1.03 1.99 -14.24
CA VAL A 18 0.14 2.14 -15.14
C VAL A 18 0.28 3.58 -15.61
N PHE A 19 -0.83 4.22 -16.00
CA PHE A 19 -0.83 5.60 -16.46
C PHE A 19 -0.42 6.57 -15.34
N ALA A 20 -0.98 6.44 -14.14
CA ALA A 20 -0.66 7.26 -12.98
C ALA A 20 0.81 7.13 -12.58
N PHE A 21 1.34 5.89 -12.51
CA PHE A 21 2.76 5.68 -12.22
C PHE A 21 3.68 6.23 -13.31
N THR A 22 3.29 6.13 -14.59
CA THR A 22 4.03 6.73 -15.71
C THR A 22 4.06 8.25 -15.61
N ILE A 23 2.94 8.89 -15.29
CA ILE A 23 2.90 10.33 -15.04
C ILE A 23 3.77 10.67 -13.82
N GLY A 24 3.67 9.89 -12.74
CA GLY A 24 4.47 10.09 -11.53
C GLY A 24 5.98 10.03 -11.78
N THR A 25 6.46 9.09 -12.60
CA THR A 25 7.87 9.04 -13.02
C THR A 25 8.26 10.21 -13.91
N LEU A 26 7.38 10.66 -14.81
CA LEU A 26 7.67 11.80 -15.68
C LEU A 26 7.71 13.14 -14.93
N ILE A 27 6.79 13.36 -13.98
CA ILE A 27 6.77 14.56 -13.13
C ILE A 27 8.04 14.65 -12.29
N ASN A 28 8.50 13.51 -11.76
CA ASN A 28 9.64 13.42 -10.87
C ASN A 28 10.96 13.07 -11.59
N ARG A 29 11.02 13.31 -12.89
CA ARG A 29 12.22 13.09 -13.70
C ARG A 29 13.27 14.15 -13.37
N HIS A 30 14.46 13.72 -12.98
CA HIS A 30 15.62 14.61 -12.93
C HIS A 30 16.12 14.86 -14.36
N ARG A 31 16.34 16.12 -14.72
CA ARG A 31 17.11 16.44 -15.91
C ARG A 31 18.59 16.30 -15.52
N PRO A 32 19.41 15.57 -16.30
CA PRO A 32 20.84 15.57 -16.05
C PRO A 32 21.32 17.02 -16.17
N GLU A 33 21.78 17.59 -15.07
CA GLU A 33 22.72 18.70 -15.13
C GLU A 33 23.95 18.15 -15.84
N TYR A 34 24.38 18.85 -16.90
CA TYR A 34 25.59 18.53 -17.62
C TYR A 34 26.75 18.90 -16.69
N ASP A 35 27.15 17.99 -15.81
CA ASP A 35 28.29 18.18 -14.91
C ASP A 35 29.11 16.88 -14.77
N ASP A 36 30.28 16.94 -15.43
CA ASP A 36 31.59 16.26 -15.37
C ASP A 36 31.92 15.08 -14.41
N ASP A 37 31.02 14.53 -13.60
CA ASP A 37 31.39 13.53 -12.57
C ASP A 37 31.69 12.12 -13.12
N VAL A 38 31.39 11.85 -14.40
CA VAL A 38 31.64 10.53 -15.01
C VAL A 38 33.12 10.36 -15.39
N ASP A 39 33.82 11.44 -15.73
CA ASP A 39 35.25 11.40 -16.08
C ASP A 39 36.15 11.16 -14.87
N ALA A 40 35.64 11.37 -13.65
CA ALA A 40 36.38 11.12 -12.41
C ALA A 40 36.49 9.62 -12.08
N CYS A 41 35.46 8.83 -12.42
CA CYS A 41 35.46 7.38 -12.19
C CYS A 41 36.39 6.63 -13.15
N GLU A 42 36.56 7.12 -14.38
CA GLU A 42 37.51 6.53 -15.34
C GLU A 42 38.97 6.86 -14.98
N ARG A 43 39.25 8.04 -14.42
CA ARG A 43 40.61 8.41 -13.98
C ARG A 43 41.09 7.73 -12.68
N GLY A 44 40.19 7.28 -11.81
CA GLY A 44 40.56 6.63 -10.54
C GLY A 44 40.92 5.14 -10.65
N SER A 45 40.68 4.49 -11.79
CA SER A 45 40.87 3.04 -11.96
C SER A 45 42.23 2.64 -12.53
N GLU A 46 43.07 3.58 -12.97
CA GLU A 46 44.34 3.24 -13.62
C GLU A 46 45.49 2.94 -12.63
N ASP A 47 45.32 3.20 -11.32
CA ASP A 47 46.46 3.25 -10.38
C ASP A 47 46.46 2.22 -9.23
N SER A 48 45.81 1.06 -9.37
CA SER A 48 45.96 -0.03 -8.37
C SER A 48 46.32 -1.38 -8.99
N SER A 49 47.62 -1.70 -8.88
CA SER A 49 48.19 -3.00 -9.21
C SER A 49 48.05 -3.97 -8.02
N SER A 50 47.44 -5.14 -8.26
CA SER A 50 47.85 -6.47 -7.76
C SER A 50 46.72 -7.50 -7.94
N ARG A 51 46.92 -8.48 -8.84
CA ARG A 51 46.06 -9.67 -9.00
C ARG A 51 46.71 -10.88 -8.33
N PRO A 52 45.99 -11.69 -7.53
CA PRO A 52 46.35 -13.08 -7.32
C PRO A 52 45.86 -13.93 -8.50
N THR A 53 46.76 -14.75 -9.03
CA THR A 53 46.52 -15.74 -10.09
C THR A 53 45.82 -16.97 -9.53
N SER A 54 44.64 -17.29 -10.06
CA SER A 54 44.05 -18.63 -9.99
C SER A 54 43.67 -19.08 -11.41
N PRO A 55 44.12 -20.26 -11.87
CA PRO A 55 43.97 -20.70 -13.25
C PRO A 55 42.59 -21.36 -13.47
N LEU A 56 42.18 -21.43 -14.74
CA LEU A 56 40.99 -22.11 -15.30
C LEU A 56 39.75 -21.25 -15.59
N LEU A 57 39.91 -20.18 -16.39
CA LEU A 57 38.89 -19.74 -17.36
C LEU A 57 39.53 -18.83 -18.42
N LYS A 58 39.14 -18.97 -19.71
CA LYS A 58 39.74 -18.27 -20.85
C LYS A 58 39.76 -16.73 -20.63
N PRO A 59 40.89 -16.03 -20.86
CA PRO A 59 41.05 -14.60 -20.50
C PRO A 59 40.12 -13.61 -21.22
N GLY A 60 39.71 -13.89 -22.48
CA GLY A 60 38.90 -12.96 -23.28
C GLY A 60 37.43 -12.87 -22.85
N MET A 61 36.81 -14.00 -22.50
CA MET A 61 35.39 -14.05 -22.17
C MET A 61 35.05 -13.37 -20.84
N ARG A 62 36.00 -13.33 -19.89
CA ARG A 62 35.78 -12.70 -18.58
C ARG A 62 35.91 -11.17 -18.65
N VAL A 63 36.72 -10.66 -19.57
CA VAL A 63 36.87 -9.21 -19.79
C VAL A 63 35.65 -8.68 -20.52
N GLU A 64 35.25 -9.30 -21.63
CA GLU A 64 34.03 -8.91 -22.36
C GLU A 64 32.78 -9.00 -21.49
N ALA A 65 32.58 -10.11 -20.75
CA ALA A 65 31.42 -10.23 -19.86
C ALA A 65 31.46 -9.25 -18.68
N ALA A 66 32.64 -8.92 -18.14
CA ALA A 66 32.77 -7.94 -17.05
C ALA A 66 32.57 -6.50 -17.55
N GLU A 67 33.02 -6.20 -18.77
CA GLU A 67 32.90 -4.90 -19.41
C GLU A 67 31.46 -4.65 -19.88
N GLU A 68 30.82 -5.65 -20.51
CA GLU A 68 29.40 -5.62 -20.86
C GLU A 68 28.49 -5.54 -19.61
N SER A 69 28.83 -6.28 -18.54
CA SER A 69 28.13 -6.18 -17.26
C SER A 69 28.29 -4.79 -16.62
N ARG A 70 29.48 -4.18 -16.72
CA ARG A 70 29.76 -2.82 -16.22
C ARG A 70 29.02 -1.73 -17.02
N VAL A 71 28.99 -1.84 -18.34
CA VAL A 71 28.26 -0.91 -19.21
C VAL A 71 26.75 -0.99 -18.94
N ASN A 72 26.22 -2.20 -18.80
CA ASN A 72 24.81 -2.42 -18.45
C ASN A 72 24.47 -1.87 -17.05
N SER A 73 25.35 -2.04 -16.05
CA SER A 73 25.14 -1.42 -14.73
C SER A 73 25.16 0.11 -14.80
N ASN A 74 26.06 0.69 -15.60
CA ASN A 74 26.16 2.15 -15.74
C ASN A 74 24.91 2.75 -16.42
N LEU A 75 24.38 2.08 -17.44
CA LEU A 75 23.12 2.48 -18.09
C LEU A 75 21.92 2.38 -17.14
N LEU A 76 21.84 1.30 -16.35
CA LEU A 76 20.79 1.14 -15.35
C LEU A 76 20.87 2.20 -14.25
N VAL A 77 22.07 2.48 -13.72
CA VAL A 77 22.28 3.54 -12.72
C VAL A 77 21.88 4.89 -13.29
N ARG A 78 22.28 5.23 -14.52
CA ARG A 78 21.86 6.47 -15.21
C ARG A 78 20.35 6.55 -15.38
N PHE A 79 19.70 5.44 -15.73
CA PHE A 79 18.25 5.37 -15.87
C PHE A 79 17.53 5.62 -14.53
N TYR A 80 17.93 4.97 -13.44
CA TYR A 80 17.34 5.17 -12.11
C TYR A 80 17.65 6.55 -11.52
N ARG A 81 18.83 7.14 -11.81
CA ARG A 81 19.14 8.53 -11.44
C ARG A 81 18.24 9.54 -12.17
N THR A 82 17.92 9.26 -13.43
CA THR A 82 16.99 10.08 -14.24
C THR A 82 15.54 9.93 -13.75
N PHE A 83 15.13 8.72 -13.34
CA PHE A 83 13.77 8.40 -12.91
C PHE A 83 13.74 7.83 -11.47
N PRO A 84 14.03 8.66 -10.46
CA PRO A 84 14.18 8.19 -9.08
C PRO A 84 12.89 7.59 -8.49
N PHE A 85 11.72 8.07 -8.93
CA PHE A 85 10.41 7.57 -8.49
C PHE A 85 10.17 6.09 -8.87
N LEU A 86 10.91 5.54 -9.83
CA LEU A 86 10.79 4.13 -10.19
C LEU A 86 11.18 3.20 -9.04
N SER A 87 12.12 3.61 -8.20
CA SER A 87 12.49 2.88 -6.98
C SER A 87 11.31 2.74 -6.01
N GLU A 88 10.47 3.76 -5.92
CA GLU A 88 9.27 3.75 -5.08
C GLU A 88 8.19 2.83 -5.64
N ILE A 89 8.02 2.79 -6.97
CA ILE A 89 7.11 1.83 -7.62
C ILE A 89 7.52 0.39 -7.27
N TRP A 90 8.82 0.07 -7.34
CA TRP A 90 9.32 -1.25 -6.95
C TRP A 90 9.14 -1.54 -5.46
N TYR A 91 9.37 -0.55 -4.58
CA TYR A 91 9.13 -0.69 -3.15
C TYR A 91 7.68 -1.08 -2.84
N TRP A 92 6.72 -0.38 -3.45
CA TRP A 92 5.29 -0.67 -3.26
C TRP A 92 4.87 -1.97 -3.90
N ASN A 93 5.40 -2.31 -5.08
CA ASN A 93 5.12 -3.57 -5.74
C ASN A 93 5.62 -4.76 -4.90
N LEU A 94 6.84 -4.68 -4.35
CA LEU A 94 7.39 -5.72 -3.47
C LEU A 94 6.54 -5.87 -2.20
N THR A 95 6.20 -4.76 -1.55
CA THR A 95 5.35 -4.76 -0.35
C THR A 95 3.98 -5.37 -0.64
N TYR A 96 3.39 -5.02 -1.79
CA TYR A 96 2.12 -5.56 -2.26
C TYR A 96 2.20 -7.07 -2.45
N TRP A 97 3.21 -7.59 -3.16
CA TRP A 97 3.35 -9.03 -3.38
C TRP A 97 3.56 -9.81 -2.09
N VAL A 98 4.40 -9.31 -1.19
CA VAL A 98 4.59 -9.93 0.14
C VAL A 98 3.25 -10.01 0.88
N TYR A 99 2.50 -8.90 0.92
CA TYR A 99 1.18 -8.87 1.56
C TYR A 99 0.19 -9.83 0.90
N GLN A 100 0.12 -9.86 -0.43
CA GLN A 100 -0.80 -10.73 -1.17
C GLN A 100 -0.48 -12.22 -0.98
N LEU A 101 0.80 -12.58 -0.94
CA LEU A 101 1.23 -13.95 -0.67
C LEU A 101 0.90 -14.37 0.76
N LEU A 102 1.19 -13.52 1.75
CA LEU A 102 0.84 -13.76 3.15
C LEU A 102 -0.68 -13.92 3.32
N ARG A 103 -1.46 -13.08 2.65
CA ARG A 103 -2.92 -13.20 2.61
C ARG A 103 -3.40 -14.50 1.96
N ALA A 104 -2.85 -14.87 0.80
CA ALA A 104 -3.23 -16.11 0.12
C ALA A 104 -2.89 -17.34 0.96
N PHE A 105 -1.72 -17.36 1.60
CA PHE A 105 -1.32 -18.39 2.55
C PHE A 105 -2.29 -18.47 3.74
N SER A 106 -2.58 -17.31 4.36
CA SER A 106 -3.52 -17.18 5.47
C SER A 106 -4.93 -17.68 5.10
N ALA A 107 -5.42 -17.33 3.91
CA ALA A 107 -6.72 -17.79 3.39
C ALA A 107 -6.74 -19.30 3.13
N ARG A 108 -5.65 -19.88 2.59
CA ARG A 108 -5.52 -21.31 2.35
C ARG A 108 -5.52 -22.11 3.65
N MET A 109 -4.85 -21.61 4.69
CA MET A 109 -4.75 -22.25 6.01
C MET A 109 -6.10 -22.33 6.74
N ILE A 110 -7.02 -21.40 6.49
CA ILE A 110 -8.34 -21.37 7.13
C ILE A 110 -9.45 -22.01 6.28
N ALA A 111 -9.17 -22.32 5.02
CA ALA A 111 -10.18 -22.84 4.10
C ALA A 111 -10.74 -24.18 4.62
N GLY A 112 -12.06 -24.24 4.82
CA GLY A 112 -12.76 -25.43 5.32
C GLY A 112 -12.75 -25.61 6.84
N ASN A 113 -12.23 -24.65 7.62
CA ASN A 113 -12.24 -24.74 9.09
C ASN A 113 -13.43 -23.96 9.68
N GLU A 114 -14.57 -24.64 9.86
CA GLU A 114 -15.80 -24.03 10.39
C GLU A 114 -15.62 -23.38 11.77
N ALA A 115 -14.76 -23.95 12.63
CA ALA A 115 -14.51 -23.41 13.96
C ALA A 115 -13.90 -21.99 13.92
N VAL A 116 -13.06 -21.70 12.91
CA VAL A 116 -12.48 -20.36 12.71
C VAL A 116 -13.56 -19.37 12.27
N PHE A 117 -14.47 -19.78 11.38
CA PHE A 117 -15.58 -18.93 10.94
C PHE A 117 -16.59 -18.67 12.05
N ASN A 118 -16.89 -19.67 12.88
CA ASN A 118 -17.76 -19.51 14.04
C ASN A 118 -17.13 -18.56 15.08
N ARG A 119 -15.84 -18.72 15.40
CA ARG A 119 -15.15 -17.77 16.29
C ARG A 119 -15.15 -16.34 15.74
N ALA A 120 -14.94 -16.16 14.43
CA ALA A 120 -15.01 -14.85 13.80
C ALA A 120 -16.42 -14.22 13.86
N ARG A 121 -17.47 -15.05 13.82
CA ARG A 121 -18.86 -14.62 14.06
C ARG A 121 -19.06 -14.21 15.51
N ASP A 122 -18.57 -14.99 16.46
CA ASP A 122 -18.66 -14.67 17.90
C ASP A 122 -17.97 -13.34 18.21
N HIS A 123 -16.80 -13.09 17.62
CA HIS A 123 -16.14 -11.79 17.71
C HIS A 123 -17.02 -10.65 17.16
N ALA A 124 -17.65 -10.82 16.00
CA ALA A 124 -18.55 -9.81 15.43
C ALA A 124 -19.76 -9.52 16.32
N ILE A 125 -20.38 -10.56 16.88
CA ILE A 125 -21.50 -10.43 17.82
C ILE A 125 -21.04 -9.72 19.11
N SER A 126 -19.83 -10.04 19.60
CA SER A 126 -19.26 -9.38 20.78
C SER A 126 -19.03 -7.88 20.55
N ILE A 127 -18.60 -7.49 19.34
CA ILE A 127 -18.46 -6.08 18.96
C ILE A 127 -19.84 -5.41 18.95
N LEU A 128 -20.83 -6.03 18.31
CA LEU A 128 -22.18 -5.47 18.27
C LEU A 128 -22.79 -5.28 19.67
N HIS A 129 -22.57 -6.24 20.58
CA HIS A 129 -23.00 -6.09 21.98
C HIS A 129 -22.26 -4.97 22.70
N PHE A 130 -20.96 -4.80 22.45
CA PHE A 130 -20.17 -3.70 22.98
C PHE A 130 -20.68 -2.36 22.47
N GLU A 131 -20.89 -2.20 21.17
CA GLU A 131 -21.40 -0.96 20.56
C GLU A 131 -22.80 -0.61 21.08
N ARG A 132 -23.68 -1.60 21.20
CA ARG A 132 -25.00 -1.46 21.83
C ARG A 132 -24.92 -1.02 23.28
N PHE A 133 -23.99 -1.57 24.04
CA PHE A 133 -23.81 -1.20 25.45
C PHE A 133 -23.42 0.27 25.62
N PHE A 134 -22.59 0.80 24.71
CA PHE A 134 -22.19 2.21 24.71
C PHE A 134 -23.10 3.14 23.89
N GLY A 135 -24.11 2.58 23.20
CA GLY A 135 -25.13 3.34 22.48
C GLY A 135 -24.69 3.98 21.17
N PHE A 136 -23.70 3.39 20.47
CA PHE A 136 -23.25 3.87 19.16
C PHE A 136 -23.38 2.82 18.05
N ASP A 137 -24.28 1.85 18.20
CA ASP A 137 -24.67 0.84 17.20
C ASP A 137 -25.47 1.44 16.03
N ILE A 138 -24.90 2.46 15.40
CA ILE A 138 -25.53 3.25 14.34
C ILE A 138 -25.53 2.55 12.98
N GLU A 139 -24.80 1.45 12.81
CA GLU A 139 -24.53 0.83 11.52
C GLU A 139 -25.79 0.38 10.80
N LEU A 140 -26.68 -0.30 11.52
CA LEU A 140 -27.93 -0.79 10.96
C LEU A 140 -28.84 0.37 10.58
N GLY A 141 -28.95 1.39 11.45
CA GLY A 141 -29.76 2.58 11.19
C GLY A 141 -29.27 3.37 9.98
N VAL A 142 -27.96 3.58 9.86
CA VAL A 142 -27.35 4.26 8.71
C VAL A 142 -27.57 3.47 7.42
N GLN A 143 -27.33 2.16 7.44
CA GLN A 143 -27.56 1.33 6.25
C GLN A 143 -29.02 1.37 5.80
N GLN A 144 -29.97 1.17 6.71
CA GLN A 144 -31.40 1.20 6.39
C GLN A 144 -31.84 2.58 5.91
N TYR A 145 -31.35 3.67 6.50
CA TYR A 145 -31.63 5.02 6.05
C TYR A 145 -31.13 5.25 4.62
N VAL A 146 -29.90 4.84 4.30
CA VAL A 146 -29.36 5.02 2.95
C VAL A 146 -30.15 4.19 1.92
N LEU A 147 -30.52 2.96 2.27
CA LEU A 147 -31.30 2.09 1.39
C LEU A 147 -32.73 2.60 1.15
N ASN A 148 -33.41 3.05 2.19
CA ASN A 148 -34.83 3.39 2.13
C ASN A 148 -35.08 4.85 1.73
N SER A 149 -34.23 5.79 2.19
CA SER A 149 -34.45 7.22 2.01
C SER A 149 -33.60 7.83 0.91
N VAL A 150 -32.38 7.33 0.67
CA VAL A 150 -31.45 7.90 -0.33
C VAL A 150 -30.75 6.82 -1.18
N PRO A 151 -31.50 5.91 -1.85
CA PRO A 151 -30.93 4.78 -2.59
C PRO A 151 -29.94 5.19 -3.70
N TRP A 152 -30.10 6.40 -4.26
CA TRP A 152 -29.21 6.96 -5.28
C TRP A 152 -27.77 7.19 -4.78
N LEU A 153 -27.57 7.28 -3.46
CA LEU A 153 -26.26 7.51 -2.84
C LEU A 153 -25.40 6.23 -2.89
N MET A 154 -26.03 5.05 -2.85
CA MET A 154 -25.34 3.78 -2.71
C MET A 154 -24.34 3.47 -3.85
N PRO A 155 -24.68 3.68 -5.14
CA PRO A 155 -23.70 3.55 -6.23
C PRO A 155 -22.51 4.52 -6.12
N ILE A 156 -22.69 5.69 -5.49
CA ILE A 156 -21.60 6.66 -5.26
C ILE A 156 -20.68 6.15 -4.16
N LEU A 157 -21.23 5.67 -3.05
CA LEU A 157 -20.45 5.08 -1.95
C LEU A 157 -19.63 3.88 -2.41
N ALA A 158 -20.21 3.03 -3.27
CA ALA A 158 -19.48 1.93 -3.89
C ALA A 158 -18.29 2.43 -4.73
N LYS A 159 -18.46 3.50 -5.53
CA LYS A 159 -17.34 4.13 -6.26
C LYS A 159 -16.28 4.71 -5.33
N VAL A 160 -16.67 5.34 -4.21
CA VAL A 160 -15.73 5.82 -3.19
C VAL A 160 -14.91 4.65 -2.63
N TYR A 161 -15.56 3.53 -2.33
CA TYR A 161 -14.87 2.32 -1.86
C TYR A 161 -13.81 1.84 -2.85
N TYR A 162 -14.20 1.64 -4.12
CA TYR A 162 -13.30 1.10 -5.14
C TYR A 162 -12.20 2.08 -5.57
N SER A 163 -12.46 3.39 -5.55
CA SER A 163 -11.46 4.41 -5.93
C SER A 163 -10.35 4.64 -4.90
N HIS A 164 -10.45 4.02 -3.72
CA HIS A 164 -9.52 4.25 -2.62
C HIS A 164 -8.06 3.94 -2.97
N ILE A 165 -7.81 2.84 -3.69
CA ILE A 165 -6.46 2.45 -4.11
C ILE A 165 -5.88 3.48 -5.09
N SER A 166 -6.69 3.92 -6.06
CA SER A 166 -6.32 4.96 -7.03
C SER A 166 -5.94 6.27 -6.32
N LEU A 167 -6.71 6.67 -5.29
CA LEU A 167 -6.37 7.84 -4.49
C LEU A 167 -5.05 7.65 -3.73
N GLY A 168 -4.79 6.45 -3.20
CA GLY A 168 -3.52 6.11 -2.55
C GLY A 168 -2.32 6.30 -3.48
N ILE A 169 -2.43 5.88 -4.74
CA ILE A 169 -1.37 6.08 -5.75
C ILE A 169 -1.14 7.58 -6.01
N CYS A 170 -2.21 8.34 -6.24
CA CYS A 170 -2.12 9.79 -6.39
C CYS A 170 -1.48 10.45 -5.17
N PHE A 171 -1.79 9.99 -3.95
CA PHE A 171 -1.19 10.48 -2.71
C PHE A 171 0.32 10.18 -2.64
N ILE A 172 0.76 8.98 -3.00
CA ILE A 172 2.19 8.64 -3.02
C ILE A 172 2.95 9.50 -4.04
N ILE A 173 2.41 9.66 -5.26
CA ILE A 173 3.00 10.55 -6.28
C ILE A 173 3.08 11.99 -5.74
N TYR A 174 1.98 12.50 -5.19
CA TYR A 174 1.90 13.85 -4.64
C TYR A 174 2.90 14.07 -3.50
N THR A 175 2.93 13.17 -2.52
CA THR A 175 3.83 13.30 -1.37
C THR A 175 5.30 13.17 -1.76
N TYR A 176 5.62 12.36 -2.77
CA TYR A 176 6.95 12.29 -3.34
C TYR A 176 7.34 13.59 -4.07
N SER A 177 6.43 14.17 -4.87
CA SER A 177 6.71 15.38 -5.65
C SER A 177 6.84 16.65 -4.81
N PHE A 178 6.06 16.78 -3.73
CA PHE A 178 5.89 18.07 -3.06
C PHE A 178 6.36 18.10 -1.61
N LEU A 179 6.72 16.97 -0.99
CA LEU A 179 7.21 16.95 0.39
C LEU A 179 8.72 16.72 0.47
N PRO A 180 9.39 17.21 1.53
CA PRO A 180 10.80 16.89 1.76
C PRO A 180 11.03 15.37 1.87
N PRO A 181 12.19 14.85 1.42
CA PRO A 181 12.49 13.42 1.43
C PRO A 181 12.33 12.77 2.80
N SER A 182 12.72 13.44 3.88
CA SER A 182 12.59 12.93 5.25
C SER A 182 11.13 12.70 5.66
N THR A 183 10.24 13.62 5.30
CA THR A 183 8.80 13.54 5.56
C THR A 183 8.16 12.44 4.72
N PHE A 184 8.46 12.41 3.41
CA PHE A 184 7.95 11.36 2.52
C PHE A 184 8.37 9.97 2.99
N GLN A 185 9.66 9.77 3.32
CA GLN A 185 10.16 8.49 3.82
C GLN A 185 9.48 8.08 5.13
N ARG A 186 9.18 9.03 6.03
CA ARG A 186 8.45 8.75 7.27
C ARG A 186 6.99 8.32 7.00
N ILE A 187 6.31 8.99 6.08
CA ILE A 187 4.96 8.62 5.62
C ILE A 187 4.98 7.22 5.00
N ARG A 188 5.92 6.96 4.07
CA ARG A 188 6.12 5.66 3.41
C ARG A 188 6.32 4.52 4.40
N ARG A 189 7.23 4.70 5.38
CA ARG A 189 7.46 3.68 6.43
C ARG A 189 6.23 3.48 7.31
N THR A 190 5.46 4.53 7.57
CA THR A 190 4.23 4.44 8.37
C THR A 190 3.20 3.57 7.67
N ILE A 191 2.93 3.80 6.39
CA ILE A 191 1.99 2.95 5.62
C ILE A 191 2.44 1.49 5.57
N ALA A 192 3.76 1.23 5.44
CA ALA A 192 4.28 -0.13 5.51
C ALA A 192 4.08 -0.76 6.89
N MET A 193 4.31 -0.01 7.97
CA MET A 193 4.06 -0.45 9.34
C MET A 193 2.58 -0.69 9.61
N ASP A 194 1.69 0.16 9.07
CA ASP A 194 0.24 0.01 9.18
C ASP A 194 -0.23 -1.32 8.59
N ASN A 195 0.33 -1.72 7.44
CA ASN A 195 0.07 -3.04 6.84
C ASN A 195 0.54 -4.19 7.74
N VAL A 196 1.70 -4.06 8.40
CA VAL A 196 2.21 -5.07 9.34
C VAL A 196 1.29 -5.20 10.56
N VAL A 197 0.90 -4.08 11.17
CA VAL A 197 -0.01 -4.04 12.32
C VAL A 197 -1.37 -4.61 11.94
N ALA A 198 -1.92 -4.18 10.81
CA ALA A 198 -3.22 -4.68 10.33
C ALA A 198 -3.17 -6.19 10.04
N PHE A 199 -2.11 -6.68 9.40
CA PHE A 199 -1.96 -8.10 9.13
C PHE A 199 -1.83 -8.93 10.42
N PHE A 200 -1.13 -8.41 11.43
CA PHE A 200 -1.04 -9.01 12.75
C PHE A 200 -2.41 -9.10 13.43
N ILE A 201 -3.19 -8.01 13.43
CA ILE A 201 -4.54 -7.99 14.01
C ILE A 201 -5.45 -8.96 13.27
N VAL A 202 -5.50 -8.92 11.93
CA VAL A 202 -6.35 -9.81 11.12
C VAL A 202 -6.00 -11.29 11.34
N THR A 203 -4.73 -11.60 11.57
CA THR A 203 -4.29 -12.98 11.81
C THR A 203 -4.65 -13.44 13.23
N SER A 204 -4.53 -12.55 14.22
CA SER A 204 -4.74 -12.88 15.64
C SER A 204 -6.21 -12.79 16.07
N TRP A 205 -6.96 -11.84 15.52
CA TRP A 205 -8.36 -11.54 15.84
C TRP A 205 -9.18 -11.37 14.56
N ARG A 206 -9.63 -12.50 14.00
CA ARG A 206 -10.51 -12.49 12.83
C ARG A 206 -11.90 -12.03 13.23
N CYS A 207 -12.48 -11.13 12.44
CA CYS A 207 -13.82 -10.61 12.68
C CYS A 207 -14.66 -10.74 11.41
N MET A 208 -15.86 -11.29 11.57
CA MET A 208 -16.84 -11.36 10.49
C MET A 208 -17.48 -9.98 10.28
N PRO A 209 -17.56 -9.47 9.04
CA PRO A 209 -18.20 -8.19 8.77
C PRO A 209 -19.72 -8.25 8.95
N PRO A 210 -20.39 -7.09 9.21
CA PRO A 210 -21.84 -7.04 9.46
C PRO A 210 -22.68 -7.69 8.35
N ARG A 211 -22.32 -7.46 7.08
CA ARG A 211 -23.02 -8.05 5.91
C ARG A 211 -23.06 -9.59 5.87
N LEU A 212 -22.17 -10.27 6.61
CA LEU A 212 -22.11 -11.74 6.67
C LEU A 212 -22.79 -12.31 7.92
N LEU A 213 -23.32 -11.46 8.81
CA LEU A 213 -24.10 -11.92 9.95
C LEU A 213 -25.41 -12.58 9.51
N PRO A 214 -25.99 -13.47 10.34
CA PRO A 214 -27.29 -14.06 10.05
C PRO A 214 -28.38 -13.01 9.83
N ALA A 215 -29.40 -13.35 9.02
CA ALA A 215 -30.47 -12.43 8.62
C ALA A 215 -31.25 -11.80 9.80
N GLU A 216 -31.20 -12.44 10.98
CA GLU A 216 -31.79 -11.93 12.22
C GLU A 216 -31.23 -10.56 12.67
N TYR A 217 -30.00 -10.23 12.26
CA TYR A 217 -29.38 -8.93 12.54
C TYR A 217 -29.73 -7.84 11.52
N GLY A 218 -30.38 -8.19 10.40
CA GLY A 218 -30.95 -7.23 9.45
C GLY A 218 -29.98 -6.52 8.49
N PHE A 219 -28.70 -6.90 8.47
CA PHE A 219 -27.71 -6.33 7.52
C PHE A 219 -27.86 -6.90 6.11
N ILE A 220 -27.63 -6.05 5.10
CA ILE A 220 -27.75 -6.43 3.68
C ILE A 220 -26.39 -6.26 2.99
N ASP A 221 -25.95 -7.28 2.23
CA ASP A 221 -24.75 -7.17 1.40
C ASP A 221 -25.07 -6.45 0.08
N ILE A 222 -24.53 -5.25 -0.07
CA ILE A 222 -24.76 -4.40 -1.23
C ILE A 222 -23.59 -4.44 -2.19
N LEU A 223 -22.36 -4.49 -1.66
CA LEU A 223 -21.15 -4.28 -2.44
C LEU A 223 -20.71 -5.55 -3.18
N HIS A 224 -20.99 -6.73 -2.62
CA HIS A 224 -20.58 -8.02 -3.19
C HIS A 224 -21.78 -8.82 -3.73
N SER A 225 -23.00 -8.27 -3.69
CA SER A 225 -24.16 -8.87 -4.35
C SER A 225 -24.03 -8.77 -5.88
N ALA A 226 -24.77 -9.61 -6.61
CA ALA A 226 -24.76 -9.66 -8.08
C ALA A 226 -25.07 -8.30 -8.75
N GLN A 227 -25.65 -7.34 -8.02
CA GLN A 227 -25.98 -5.99 -8.48
C GLN A 227 -24.91 -4.94 -8.10
N GLY A 228 -23.99 -5.25 -7.18
CA GLY A 228 -23.00 -4.33 -6.56
C GLY A 228 -21.78 -3.97 -7.42
N GLY A 229 -21.67 -4.51 -8.64
CA GLY A 229 -20.70 -4.06 -9.63
C GLY A 229 -19.23 -4.33 -9.31
N GLY A 230 -18.94 -5.32 -8.46
CA GLY A 230 -17.58 -5.79 -8.17
C GLY A 230 -16.79 -6.17 -9.43
N ASN A 231 -15.52 -5.78 -9.49
CA ASN A 231 -14.56 -6.19 -10.52
C ASN A 231 -14.00 -7.60 -10.23
N ALA A 232 -13.31 -8.23 -11.19
CA ALA A 232 -12.71 -9.56 -11.00
C ALA A 232 -11.71 -9.63 -9.82
N TRP A 233 -11.17 -8.48 -9.41
CA TRP A 233 -10.30 -8.32 -8.24
C TRP A 233 -11.05 -8.41 -6.91
N THR A 234 -12.30 -7.93 -6.85
CA THR A 234 -13.19 -8.05 -5.68
C THR A 234 -13.87 -9.42 -5.54
N HIS A 235 -13.85 -10.27 -6.57
CA HIS A 235 -14.32 -11.67 -6.50
C HIS A 235 -13.16 -12.67 -6.46
N ASN A 236 -12.01 -12.27 -5.93
CA ASN A 236 -10.86 -13.15 -5.85
C ASN A 236 -11.09 -14.25 -4.80
N LYS A 237 -10.92 -15.52 -5.20
CA LYS A 237 -11.00 -16.70 -4.30
C LYS A 237 -10.08 -16.62 -3.07
N PHE A 238 -9.09 -15.72 -3.09
CA PHE A 238 -8.17 -15.46 -1.99
C PHE A 238 -8.51 -14.21 -1.16
N GLN A 239 -9.73 -13.68 -1.28
CA GLN A 239 -10.19 -12.62 -0.40
C GLN A 239 -10.38 -13.14 1.02
N LEU A 240 -9.79 -12.47 2.01
CA LEU A 240 -10.08 -12.74 3.41
C LEU A 240 -11.44 -12.13 3.73
N THR A 241 -12.48 -12.94 3.61
CA THR A 241 -13.88 -12.54 3.84
C THR A 241 -14.17 -12.23 5.31
N ILE A 242 -13.39 -12.80 6.23
CA ILE A 242 -13.51 -12.64 7.70
C ILE A 242 -12.39 -11.76 8.31
N ALA A 243 -12.14 -10.60 7.69
CA ALA A 243 -11.13 -9.64 8.11
C ALA A 243 -11.72 -8.22 8.23
N ALA A 244 -12.81 -8.08 8.98
CA ALA A 244 -13.43 -6.77 9.21
C ALA A 244 -12.57 -5.85 10.09
N MET A 245 -11.91 -6.39 11.12
CA MET A 245 -11.08 -5.61 12.03
C MET A 245 -9.59 -5.80 11.72
N PRO A 246 -8.78 -4.73 11.58
CA PRO A 246 -9.15 -3.31 11.60
C PRO A 246 -9.65 -2.82 10.24
N SER A 247 -10.43 -1.74 10.20
CA SER A 247 -10.83 -1.12 8.94
C SER A 247 -9.66 -0.38 8.30
N LEU A 248 -8.91 -1.08 7.44
CA LEU A 248 -7.80 -0.50 6.69
C LEU A 248 -8.25 0.68 5.84
N HIS A 249 -9.38 0.59 5.12
CA HIS A 249 -9.90 1.69 4.30
C HIS A 249 -10.10 2.99 5.10
N CYS A 250 -10.69 2.90 6.30
CA CYS A 250 -10.89 4.06 7.15
C CYS A 250 -9.57 4.57 7.73
N GLY A 251 -8.72 3.66 8.24
CA GLY A 251 -7.43 4.01 8.83
C GLY A 251 -6.49 4.69 7.84
N THR A 252 -6.31 4.11 6.66
CA THR A 252 -5.47 4.70 5.60
C THR A 252 -6.07 6.00 5.08
N ALA A 253 -7.40 6.07 4.87
CA ALA A 253 -8.06 7.32 4.47
C ALA A 253 -7.80 8.46 5.49
N LEU A 254 -7.87 8.15 6.78
CA LEU A 254 -7.59 9.11 7.84
C LEU A 254 -6.11 9.53 7.83
N PHE A 255 -5.20 8.57 7.68
CA PHE A 255 -3.77 8.85 7.63
C PHE A 255 -3.37 9.72 6.42
N LEU A 256 -3.94 9.43 5.25
CA LEU A 256 -3.75 10.22 4.04
C LEU A 256 -4.23 11.66 4.27
N ALA A 257 -5.45 11.82 4.80
CA ALA A 257 -6.00 13.13 5.07
C ALA A 257 -5.18 13.91 6.10
N TRP A 258 -4.79 13.27 7.20
CA TRP A 258 -3.93 13.86 8.22
C TRP A 258 -2.58 14.30 7.65
N SER A 259 -1.94 13.45 6.84
CA SER A 259 -0.66 13.75 6.19
C SER A 259 -0.76 14.98 5.28
N ILE A 260 -1.81 15.07 4.47
CA ILE A 260 -2.07 16.23 3.64
C ILE A 260 -2.33 17.48 4.51
N CYS A 261 -3.24 17.39 5.48
CA CYS A 261 -3.58 18.51 6.37
C CYS A 261 -2.37 19.04 7.13
N ARG A 262 -1.40 18.19 7.46
CA ARG A 262 -0.22 18.55 8.26
C ARG A 262 0.97 19.01 7.44
N PHE A 263 1.22 18.40 6.28
CA PHE A 263 2.48 18.58 5.54
C PHE A 263 2.29 19.21 4.15
N SER A 264 1.09 19.19 3.57
CA SER A 264 0.88 19.71 2.22
C SER A 264 1.17 21.21 2.14
N PRO A 265 1.95 21.67 1.15
CA PRO A 265 2.12 23.10 0.87
C PRO A 265 0.85 23.75 0.29
N HIS A 266 -0.11 22.98 -0.23
CA HIS A 266 -1.29 23.50 -0.92
C HIS A 266 -2.50 23.59 0.02
N ARG A 267 -2.84 24.83 0.42
CA ARG A 267 -4.00 25.13 1.28
C ARG A 267 -5.34 24.52 0.84
N PRO A 268 -5.77 24.58 -0.45
CA PRO A 268 -7.06 23.99 -0.83
C PRO A 268 -7.10 22.48 -0.57
N LEU A 269 -5.98 21.78 -0.78
CA LEU A 269 -5.88 20.35 -0.56
C LEU A 269 -6.05 20.00 0.94
N ARG A 270 -5.57 20.86 1.84
CA ARG A 270 -5.75 20.72 3.30
C ARG A 270 -7.20 20.87 3.74
N LEU A 271 -8.01 21.65 3.01
CA LEU A 271 -9.43 21.83 3.31
C LEU A 271 -10.28 20.67 2.79
N ILE A 272 -9.92 20.12 1.63
CA ILE A 272 -10.64 19.02 0.98
C ILE A 272 -10.28 17.66 1.59
N ALA A 273 -9.04 17.48 2.05
CA ALA A 273 -8.53 16.22 2.56
C ALA A 273 -9.41 15.54 3.64
N PRO A 274 -9.97 16.25 4.64
CA PRO A 274 -10.84 15.64 5.65
C PRO A 274 -12.15 15.04 5.10
N LEU A 275 -12.61 15.50 3.92
CA LEU A 275 -13.83 14.97 3.31
C LEU A 275 -13.67 13.49 2.90
N TRP A 276 -12.44 13.08 2.58
CA TRP A 276 -12.17 11.72 2.14
C TRP A 276 -12.40 10.65 3.23
N PRO A 277 -11.80 10.73 4.43
CA PRO A 277 -12.09 9.78 5.52
C PRO A 277 -13.54 9.85 5.99
N MET A 278 -14.20 11.02 5.94
CA MET A 278 -15.64 11.13 6.23
C MET A 278 -16.47 10.33 5.22
N ALA A 279 -16.20 10.50 3.92
CA ALA A 279 -16.86 9.75 2.86
C ALA A 279 -16.59 8.24 2.99
N MET A 280 -15.35 7.86 3.29
CA MET A 280 -14.98 6.46 3.48
C MET A 280 -15.66 5.84 4.70
N PHE A 281 -15.73 6.56 5.83
CA PHE A 281 -16.45 6.12 7.02
C PHE A 281 -17.94 5.88 6.73
N LEU A 282 -18.60 6.84 6.08
CA LEU A 282 -19.99 6.68 5.66
C LEU A 282 -20.14 5.47 4.72
N THR A 283 -19.24 5.31 3.75
CA THR A 283 -19.25 4.18 2.83
C THR A 283 -19.17 2.85 3.56
N ILE A 284 -18.21 2.65 4.47
CA ILE A 284 -18.02 1.34 5.13
C ILE A 284 -19.19 0.96 6.04
N VAL A 285 -19.81 1.95 6.68
CA VAL A 285 -20.97 1.76 7.56
C VAL A 285 -22.23 1.50 6.74
N ALA A 286 -22.53 2.36 5.75
CA ALA A 286 -23.74 2.23 4.92
C ALA A 286 -23.74 0.96 4.06
N THR A 287 -22.56 0.44 3.70
CA THR A 287 -22.43 -0.81 2.94
C THR A 287 -22.33 -2.06 3.84
N ALA A 288 -22.47 -1.92 5.16
CA ALA A 288 -22.33 -3.00 6.15
C ALA A 288 -21.01 -3.79 6.01
N ASN A 289 -19.94 -3.11 5.60
CA ASN A 289 -18.63 -3.74 5.44
C ASN A 289 -17.85 -3.81 6.75
N HIS A 290 -18.10 -2.88 7.67
CA HIS A 290 -17.38 -2.72 8.93
C HIS A 290 -18.31 -2.19 10.02
N PHE A 291 -18.00 -2.55 11.27
CA PHE A 291 -18.55 -1.93 12.48
C PHE A 291 -17.88 -0.56 12.73
N VAL A 292 -18.49 0.30 13.54
CA VAL A 292 -17.89 1.57 13.95
C VAL A 292 -16.61 1.32 14.75
N LEU A 293 -16.58 0.28 15.59
CA LEU A 293 -15.40 -0.11 16.34
C LEU A 293 -14.25 -0.53 15.42
N ASP A 294 -14.54 -1.18 14.28
CA ASP A 294 -13.50 -1.50 13.29
C ASP A 294 -12.85 -0.21 12.74
N ALA A 295 -13.64 0.84 12.55
CA ALA A 295 -13.17 2.16 12.12
C ALA A 295 -12.34 2.85 13.21
N MET A 296 -12.74 2.74 14.48
CA MET A 296 -11.97 3.26 15.62
C MET A 296 -10.61 2.57 15.74
N VAL A 297 -10.57 1.23 15.72
CA VAL A 297 -9.31 0.48 15.73
C VAL A 297 -8.49 0.81 14.48
N GLY A 298 -9.14 0.93 13.32
CA GLY A 298 -8.51 1.38 12.07
C GLY A 298 -7.86 2.75 12.19
N ALA A 299 -8.48 3.70 12.89
CA ALA A 299 -7.92 5.04 13.14
C ALA A 299 -6.70 5.01 14.10
N MET A 300 -6.63 4.03 15.00
CA MET A 300 -5.47 3.84 15.89
C MET A 300 -4.26 3.24 15.19
N VAL A 301 -4.45 2.44 14.13
CA VAL A 301 -3.35 1.78 13.41
C VAL A 301 -2.32 2.78 12.89
N PRO A 302 -2.68 3.86 12.14
CA PRO A 302 -1.72 4.87 11.70
C PRO A 302 -1.00 5.61 12.82
N VAL A 303 -1.62 5.75 13.99
CA VAL A 303 -0.96 6.40 15.15
C VAL A 303 0.17 5.51 15.66
N ILE A 304 -0.10 4.21 15.79
CA ILE A 304 0.90 3.20 16.16
C ILE A 304 1.97 3.11 15.08
N GLY A 305 1.58 3.02 13.81
CA GLY A 305 2.50 2.99 12.68
C GLY A 305 3.41 4.21 12.66
N TRP A 306 2.88 5.41 12.86
CA TRP A 306 3.67 6.64 12.88
C TRP A 306 4.68 6.66 14.04
N ARG A 307 4.32 6.10 15.19
CA ARG A 307 5.18 6.02 16.38
C ARG A 307 6.31 4.99 16.21
N TYR A 308 6.02 3.86 15.55
CA TYR A 308 6.91 2.71 15.47
C TYR A 308 7.45 2.43 14.06
N ASN A 309 7.28 3.35 13.09
CA ASN A 309 7.75 3.15 11.71
C ASN A 309 9.27 2.91 11.58
N HIS A 310 10.06 3.26 12.59
CA HIS A 310 11.51 3.00 12.63
C HIS A 310 11.83 1.50 12.67
N VAL A 311 10.90 0.66 13.15
CA VAL A 311 11.07 -0.80 13.18
C VAL A 311 11.25 -1.37 11.77
N ILE A 312 10.64 -0.75 10.76
CA ILE A 312 10.81 -1.15 9.34
C ILE A 312 12.28 -1.04 8.91
N LEU A 313 13.08 -0.17 9.54
CA LEU A 313 14.51 -0.03 9.22
C LEU A 313 15.35 -1.24 9.64
N TYR A 314 14.85 -2.11 10.53
CA TYR A 314 15.54 -3.38 10.83
C TYR A 314 15.59 -4.33 9.62
N LEU A 315 14.71 -4.14 8.63
CA LEU A 315 14.74 -4.89 7.37
C LEU A 315 15.75 -4.33 6.37
N LYS A 316 16.31 -3.12 6.61
CA LYS A 316 17.26 -2.47 5.71
C LYS A 316 18.51 -3.33 5.43
N PRO A 317 19.18 -3.96 6.42
CA PRO A 317 20.34 -4.79 6.13
C PRO A 317 20.00 -6.01 5.25
N MET A 318 18.79 -6.55 5.38
CA MET A 318 18.32 -7.64 4.53
C MET A 318 18.06 -7.14 3.10
N GLN A 319 17.44 -5.97 2.97
CA GLN A 319 17.26 -5.30 1.68
C GLN A 319 18.61 -5.03 1.00
N ASP A 320 19.58 -4.49 1.73
CA ASP A 320 20.91 -4.17 1.22
C ASP A 320 21.61 -5.44 0.72
N LYS A 321 21.55 -6.56 1.46
CA LYS A 321 22.09 -7.86 1.02
C LYS A 321 21.44 -8.41 -0.24
N VAL A 322 20.12 -8.24 -0.40
CA VAL A 322 19.41 -8.67 -1.62
C VAL A 322 19.86 -7.82 -2.81
N LEU A 323 19.99 -6.50 -2.63
CA LEU A 323 20.47 -5.60 -3.67
C LEU A 323 21.94 -5.88 -4.04
N GLU A 324 22.79 -6.18 -3.06
CA GLU A 324 24.16 -6.64 -3.27
C GLU A 324 24.20 -7.94 -4.09
N GLY A 325 23.36 -8.91 -3.76
CA GLY A 325 23.24 -10.16 -4.52
C GLY A 325 22.75 -9.98 -5.96
N LEU A 326 22.05 -8.88 -6.25
CA LEU A 326 21.61 -8.47 -7.59
C LEU A 326 22.64 -7.59 -8.33
N GLY A 327 23.81 -7.33 -7.73
CA GLY A 327 24.86 -6.51 -8.33
C GLY A 327 24.56 -5.00 -8.33
N LEU A 328 23.52 -4.54 -7.62
CA LEU A 328 23.11 -3.14 -7.52
C LEU A 328 23.81 -2.49 -6.33
N ARG A 329 25.14 -2.39 -6.39
CA ARG A 329 25.95 -1.76 -5.34
C ARG A 329 25.80 -0.23 -5.42
N VAL A 330 25.29 0.41 -4.37
CA VAL A 330 25.47 1.85 -4.18
C VAL A 330 26.89 2.05 -3.62
N PRO A 331 27.77 2.82 -4.27
CA PRO A 331 29.13 3.05 -3.79
C PRO A 331 29.13 3.62 -2.37
N ASP A 332 30.07 3.15 -1.54
CA ASP A 332 30.15 3.49 -0.12
C ASP A 332 30.42 4.98 0.17
N ASP A 333 30.87 5.74 -0.83
CA ASP A 333 31.16 7.18 -0.73
C ASP A 333 29.91 8.07 -0.66
N GLU A 334 28.71 7.55 -0.98
CA GLU A 334 27.45 8.29 -0.88
C GLU A 334 26.65 7.97 0.41
N ARG A 335 27.21 7.22 1.38
CA ARG A 335 26.50 7.00 2.66
C ARG A 335 26.48 8.32 3.45
N PRO A 336 25.31 8.96 3.66
CA PRO A 336 25.26 10.06 4.61
C PRO A 336 25.68 9.51 5.99
N ALA A 337 26.52 10.28 6.69
CA ALA A 337 27.01 9.95 8.02
C ALA A 337 25.86 9.44 8.91
N PRO A 338 26.12 8.48 9.81
CA PRO A 338 25.09 7.96 10.71
C PRO A 338 24.38 9.13 11.40
N ILE A 339 23.06 9.22 11.16
CA ILE A 339 22.20 10.23 11.80
C ILE A 339 22.40 10.06 13.32
N PRO A 340 22.82 11.13 14.04
CA PRO A 340 22.94 11.07 15.49
C PRO A 340 21.64 10.54 16.09
N LYS A 341 21.75 9.61 17.04
CA LYS A 341 20.61 9.15 17.84
C LYS A 341 20.15 10.29 18.74
N GLU A 342 19.38 11.21 18.19
CA GLU A 342 18.79 12.31 18.96
C GLU A 342 17.30 12.46 18.59
N TRP A 343 16.50 12.01 19.58
CA TRP A 343 15.06 12.26 19.85
C TRP A 343 14.01 11.45 19.06
#